data_AF-A0A1G4PW96-F1
#
_entry.id   AF-A0A1G4PW96-F1
#
_cell.length_a   1.000
_cell.length_b   1.000
_cell.length_c   1.000
_cell.angle_alpha   90.00
_cell.angle_beta   90.00
_cell.angle_gamma   90.00
#
_symmetry.space_group_name_H-M   'P 1'
#
loop_
_entity.id
_entity.type
_entity.pdbx_description
1 polymer ?
#
loop_
_entity_poly.entity_id
_entity_poly.type
_entity_poly.pdbx_seq_one_letter_code
_entity_poly.pdbx_strand_id
1 'polypeptide(L)'
;MKKSGNRDDQKRSIFERYSGEASPVRHVETPVKIPGADDLKTEGADSNYGQAEDMRTWGLDAKQASVRSPKRNVFIGLGIAVGVIILMLAGIFFILPRVLPGLFKGTNIELFVQKQVNYVYTDPDYRVIIKPAVSVYQLPDVTSDRVTQVLYNEAVTLIGDDSVNGFIKIRTGDGMEGYIDDTSFIDDMSSVEPDLYKYKLVISNPYKNIMTHASNGTLITKAMMNTTLYGNVKRDGVYQVNLPGGDIGWIGSSGVIEIGTRDKTDIVSSRYFVSSVLTFVNSMYLDDGLTMQGASVNGIAYVCSSVNGIELPRSMEEQAKLGTEIPMEYDAVNRNLIVENILPGDLVFLRGVNDSEQSTKIAEMAICTDTGTFFMISPARTTVRLKQYGSGNSFYNRIITVRRFFEAD
;
A
#
# COMPACT_ATOMS: atom_id res chain seq x y z
N MET A 1 13.08 -30.73 60.77
CA MET A 1 11.61 -30.65 60.50
C MET A 1 11.45 -30.43 59.01
N LYS A 2 11.27 -31.45 58.14
CA LYS A 2 10.01 -32.16 57.76
C LYS A 2 8.85 -31.16 57.57
N LYS A 3 8.24 -30.93 56.40
CA LYS A 3 7.74 -31.77 55.27
C LYS A 3 7.55 -30.80 54.05
N SER A 4 7.73 -31.09 52.74
CA SER A 4 7.47 -32.23 51.85
C SER A 4 6.01 -32.72 51.81
N GLY A 5 5.27 -32.35 50.77
CA GLY A 5 4.10 -33.08 50.27
C GLY A 5 3.09 -32.17 49.57
N ASN A 6 2.34 -32.59 48.57
CA ASN A 6 2.35 -33.76 47.70
C ASN A 6 1.38 -33.37 46.55
N ARG A 7 1.80 -33.50 45.30
CA ARG A 7 0.89 -33.48 44.14
C ARG A 7 0.52 -34.92 43.91
N ASP A 8 -0.75 -35.26 44.05
CA ASP A 8 -1.51 -36.28 43.33
C ASP A 8 -2.80 -36.56 44.10
N ASP A 9 -3.82 -37.02 43.37
CA ASP A 9 -5.24 -37.22 43.74
C ASP A 9 -6.11 -35.95 43.59
N GLN A 10 -7.21 -35.91 42.83
CA GLN A 10 -8.14 -36.94 42.40
C GLN A 10 -8.95 -36.40 41.20
N LYS A 11 -8.74 -36.93 40.00
CA LYS A 11 -9.71 -36.83 38.89
C LYS A 11 -10.57 -38.08 38.90
N ARG A 12 -11.72 -38.05 39.58
CA ARG A 12 -12.83 -39.00 39.37
C ARG A 12 -14.18 -38.36 39.64
N SER A 13 -15.16 -38.87 38.90
CA SER A 13 -16.62 -38.76 39.03
C SER A 13 -17.28 -37.43 38.72
N ILE A 14 -17.69 -37.22 37.47
CA ILE A 14 -19.09 -36.91 37.10
C ILE A 14 -19.27 -37.44 35.67
N PHE A 15 -20.22 -38.36 35.47
CA PHE A 15 -20.90 -38.76 34.22
C PHE A 15 -21.13 -40.26 34.19
N GLU A 16 -22.12 -40.71 34.96
CA GLU A 16 -22.87 -41.92 34.65
C GLU A 16 -24.31 -41.73 35.14
N ARG A 17 -25.25 -42.28 34.36
CA ARG A 17 -26.71 -42.33 34.51
C ARG A 17 -27.52 -41.22 33.80
N TYR A 18 -27.97 -41.53 32.59
CA TYR A 18 -29.38 -41.39 32.23
C TYR A 18 -29.81 -42.60 31.39
N SER A 19 -30.52 -43.52 32.03
CA SER A 19 -31.34 -44.56 31.40
C SER A 19 -32.80 -44.16 31.53
N GLY A 20 -33.60 -44.50 30.53
CA GLY A 20 -34.86 -43.84 30.22
C GLY A 20 -36.04 -44.10 31.16
N GLU A 21 -37.04 -43.23 31.02
CA GLU A 21 -38.46 -43.59 31.10
C GLU A 21 -39.27 -42.58 30.28
N ALA A 22 -40.18 -43.09 29.46
CA ALA A 22 -41.00 -42.34 28.52
C ALA A 22 -42.15 -41.62 29.26
N SER A 23 -42.28 -40.31 29.06
CA SER A 23 -43.35 -39.50 29.65
C SER A 23 -44.46 -39.24 28.60
N PRO A 24 -45.75 -39.35 28.96
CA PRO A 24 -46.86 -39.19 28.02
C PRO A 24 -47.01 -37.72 27.59
N VAL A 25 -47.22 -37.51 26.29
CA VAL A 25 -47.48 -36.21 25.67
C VAL A 25 -48.77 -35.61 26.26
N ARG A 26 -48.64 -34.66 27.19
CA ARG A 26 -49.73 -33.74 27.56
C ARG A 26 -49.67 -32.54 26.61
N HIS A 27 -50.67 -32.40 25.75
CA HIS A 27 -50.97 -31.13 25.10
C HIS A 27 -51.42 -30.12 26.18
N VAL A 28 -50.49 -29.26 26.60
CA VAL A 28 -50.81 -28.07 27.39
C VAL A 28 -50.87 -26.92 26.39
N GLU A 29 -52.06 -26.60 25.92
CA GLU A 29 -52.28 -25.32 25.24
C GLU A 29 -52.33 -24.23 26.31
N THR A 30 -51.24 -23.48 26.44
CA THR A 30 -51.20 -22.25 27.23
C THR A 30 -51.91 -21.17 26.42
N PRO A 31 -53.05 -20.61 26.89
CA PRO A 31 -53.69 -19.51 26.17
C PRO A 31 -52.79 -18.27 26.22
N VAL A 32 -52.52 -17.70 25.04
CA VAL A 32 -51.75 -16.46 24.87
C VAL A 32 -52.55 -15.31 25.46
N LYS A 33 -52.02 -14.66 26.50
CA LYS A 33 -52.56 -13.40 27.02
C LYS A 33 -52.19 -12.27 26.06
N ILE A 34 -53.20 -11.67 25.42
CA ILE A 34 -53.04 -10.49 24.58
C ILE A 34 -53.09 -9.25 25.50
N PRO A 35 -52.05 -8.39 25.52
CA PRO A 35 -52.07 -7.16 26.32
C PRO A 35 -53.06 -6.15 25.73
N GLY A 36 -53.98 -5.61 26.54
CA GLY A 36 -54.89 -4.52 26.15
C GLY A 36 -56.38 -4.89 25.97
N ALA A 37 -56.82 -6.05 26.44
CA ALA A 37 -58.23 -6.47 26.39
C ALA A 37 -58.87 -6.59 27.79
N ASP A 38 -58.57 -5.66 28.69
CA ASP A 38 -59.14 -5.65 30.06
C ASP A 38 -60.56 -5.05 30.15
N ASP A 39 -61.12 -4.54 29.04
CA ASP A 39 -62.41 -3.83 29.02
C ASP A 39 -63.48 -4.46 28.11
N LEU A 40 -63.67 -5.78 28.20
CA LEU A 40 -64.90 -6.43 27.73
C LEU A 40 -65.48 -7.35 28.81
N LYS A 41 -66.03 -6.72 29.85
CA LYS A 41 -67.09 -7.35 30.66
C LYS A 41 -68.40 -7.23 29.89
N THR A 42 -68.84 -8.31 29.28
CA THR A 42 -70.25 -8.47 28.90
C THR A 42 -70.81 -9.72 29.58
N GLU A 43 -71.92 -9.47 30.26
CA GLU A 43 -72.70 -10.38 31.08
C GLU A 43 -73.23 -11.56 30.25
N GLY A 44 -73.27 -12.75 30.84
CA GLY A 44 -73.83 -13.95 30.22
C GLY A 44 -72.93 -15.17 30.39
N ALA A 45 -72.87 -15.67 31.61
CA ALA A 45 -72.18 -16.92 31.92
C ALA A 45 -72.98 -18.12 31.40
N ASP A 46 -72.67 -18.61 30.20
CA ASP A 46 -73.02 -19.97 29.78
C ASP A 46 -71.75 -20.85 29.79
N SER A 47 -71.54 -21.47 30.95
CA SER A 47 -70.42 -22.37 31.25
C SER A 47 -70.60 -23.75 30.62
N ASN A 48 -70.66 -23.83 29.29
CA ASN A 48 -70.77 -25.13 28.60
C ASN A 48 -70.11 -25.20 27.21
N TYR A 49 -69.13 -24.34 26.91
CA TYR A 49 -68.27 -24.53 25.74
C TYR A 49 -67.11 -25.48 26.09
N GLY A 50 -67.17 -26.72 25.59
CA GLY A 50 -66.06 -27.69 25.67
C GLY A 50 -66.34 -29.02 26.39
N GLN A 51 -67.59 -29.33 26.75
CA GLN A 51 -67.91 -30.71 27.13
C GLN A 51 -68.00 -31.58 25.87
N ALA A 52 -67.37 -32.76 25.91
CA ALA A 52 -67.47 -33.75 24.85
C ALA A 52 -68.92 -34.23 24.77
N GLU A 53 -69.69 -33.70 23.82
CA GLU A 53 -71.02 -34.22 23.53
C GLU A 53 -70.91 -35.66 23.06
N ASP A 54 -71.65 -36.53 23.75
CA ASP A 54 -71.75 -37.94 23.44
C ASP A 54 -72.36 -38.10 22.03
N MET A 55 -71.58 -38.67 21.11
CA MET A 55 -71.91 -38.81 19.68
C MET A 55 -73.21 -39.59 19.41
N ARG A 56 -73.84 -40.19 20.43
CA ARG A 56 -75.14 -40.85 20.35
C ARG A 56 -76.32 -39.89 20.26
N THR A 57 -76.15 -38.63 20.65
CA THR A 57 -77.23 -37.62 20.65
C THR A 57 -77.60 -37.15 19.24
N TRP A 58 -76.76 -37.45 18.25
CA TRP A 58 -76.91 -37.02 16.84
C TRP A 58 -77.44 -38.12 15.90
N GLY A 59 -77.91 -39.26 16.43
CA GLY A 59 -78.62 -40.27 15.63
C GLY A 59 -77.79 -40.95 14.53
N LEU A 60 -76.46 -40.93 14.62
CA LEU A 60 -75.56 -41.53 13.64
C LEU A 60 -75.29 -42.99 14.00
N ASP A 61 -75.87 -43.90 13.21
CA ASP A 61 -75.62 -45.34 13.31
C ASP A 61 -74.17 -45.67 12.90
N ALA A 62 -73.53 -46.58 13.64
CA ALA A 62 -72.11 -46.94 13.49
C ALA A 62 -71.75 -47.50 12.09
N LYS A 63 -72.76 -47.80 11.26
CA LYS A 63 -72.60 -48.25 9.87
C LYS A 63 -72.44 -47.12 8.84
N GLN A 64 -72.62 -45.86 9.21
CA GLN A 64 -72.43 -44.71 8.31
C GLN A 64 -71.10 -43.95 8.52
N ALA A 65 -70.30 -44.35 9.52
CA ALA A 65 -68.98 -43.76 9.80
C ALA A 65 -67.81 -44.48 9.09
N SER A 66 -68.06 -45.17 7.98
CA SER A 66 -66.98 -45.76 7.16
C SER A 66 -66.95 -45.13 5.77
N VAL A 67 -66.11 -44.10 5.62
CA VAL A 67 -65.67 -43.64 4.31
C VAL A 67 -64.79 -44.74 3.72
N ARG A 68 -65.31 -45.50 2.76
CA ARG A 68 -64.49 -46.35 1.89
C ARG A 68 -63.52 -45.45 1.13
N SER A 69 -62.28 -45.34 1.61
CA SER A 69 -61.20 -44.72 0.85
C SER A 69 -60.87 -45.64 -0.34
N PRO A 70 -60.89 -45.13 -1.59
CA PRO A 70 -60.39 -45.91 -2.71
C PRO A 70 -58.88 -46.09 -2.49
N LYS A 71 -58.40 -47.33 -2.48
CA LYS A 71 -56.96 -47.65 -2.52
C LYS A 71 -56.35 -47.05 -3.78
N ARG A 72 -55.95 -45.79 -3.71
CA ARG A 72 -55.17 -45.11 -4.74
C ARG A 72 -53.72 -45.54 -4.52
N ASN A 73 -53.15 -46.23 -5.51
CA ASN A 73 -51.84 -46.85 -5.45
C ASN A 73 -50.73 -45.84 -5.11
N VAL A 74 -50.44 -45.65 -3.81
CA VAL A 74 -49.37 -44.79 -3.29
C VAL A 74 -48.00 -45.18 -3.87
N PHE A 75 -47.83 -46.45 -4.23
CA PHE A 75 -46.63 -46.97 -4.89
C PHE A 75 -46.34 -46.34 -6.26
N ILE A 76 -47.37 -45.90 -7.00
CA ILE A 76 -47.15 -45.25 -8.31
C ILE A 76 -46.61 -43.83 -8.14
N GLY A 77 -47.11 -43.09 -7.13
CA GLY A 77 -46.62 -41.75 -6.83
C GLY A 77 -45.18 -41.73 -6.30
N LEU A 78 -44.81 -42.71 -5.47
CA LEU A 78 -43.46 -42.82 -4.91
C LEU A 78 -42.43 -43.20 -5.98
N GLY A 79 -42.79 -44.09 -6.92
CA GLY A 79 -41.94 -44.45 -8.05
C GLY A 79 -41.62 -43.28 -8.97
N ILE A 80 -42.60 -42.41 -9.24
CA ILE A 80 -42.40 -41.20 -10.05
C ILE A 80 -41.47 -40.21 -9.34
N ALA A 81 -41.66 -40.00 -8.03
CA ALA A 81 -40.80 -39.09 -7.26
C ALA A 81 -39.33 -39.55 -7.22
N VAL A 82 -39.09 -40.85 -7.02
CA VAL A 82 -37.73 -41.43 -7.06
C VAL A 82 -37.13 -41.32 -8.46
N GLY A 83 -37.92 -41.57 -9.51
CA GLY A 83 -37.50 -41.40 -10.90
C GLY A 83 -37.04 -39.98 -11.21
N VAL A 84 -37.79 -38.96 -10.74
CA VAL A 84 -37.43 -37.55 -10.93
C VAL A 84 -36.13 -37.20 -10.19
N ILE A 85 -35.94 -37.67 -8.96
CA ILE A 85 -34.71 -37.42 -8.19
C ILE A 85 -33.50 -38.05 -8.87
N ILE A 86 -33.61 -39.30 -9.35
CA ILE A 86 -32.54 -39.97 -10.09
C ILE A 86 -32.22 -39.22 -11.38
N LEU A 87 -33.23 -38.71 -12.08
CA LEU A 87 -33.04 -37.94 -13.32
C LEU A 87 -32.39 -36.58 -13.04
N MET A 88 -32.72 -35.93 -11.92
CA MET A 88 -32.10 -34.69 -11.49
C MET A 88 -30.63 -34.90 -11.10
N LEU A 89 -30.34 -35.96 -10.34
CA LEU A 89 -28.97 -36.37 -10.01
C LEU A 89 -28.19 -36.74 -11.27
N ALA A 90 -28.77 -37.48 -12.21
CA ALA A 90 -28.14 -37.79 -13.49
C ALA A 90 -27.87 -36.52 -14.31
N GLY A 91 -28.80 -35.57 -14.28
CA GLY A 91 -28.64 -34.24 -14.89
C GLY A 91 -27.44 -33.49 -14.31
N ILE A 92 -27.36 -33.39 -12.99
CA ILE A 92 -26.29 -32.65 -12.29
C ILE A 92 -24.92 -33.34 -12.45
N PHE A 93 -24.86 -34.67 -12.34
CA PHE A 93 -23.60 -35.40 -12.29
C PHE A 93 -23.09 -35.89 -13.65
N PHE A 94 -23.95 -36.05 -14.66
CA PHE A 94 -23.54 -36.57 -15.97
C PHE A 94 -23.78 -35.60 -17.13
N ILE A 95 -24.89 -34.85 -17.11
CA ILE A 95 -25.22 -33.92 -18.20
C ILE A 95 -24.51 -32.59 -18.00
N LEU A 96 -24.62 -32.01 -16.79
CA LEU A 96 -24.07 -30.71 -16.46
C LEU A 96 -22.55 -30.63 -16.70
N PRO A 97 -21.71 -31.60 -16.26
CA PRO A 97 -20.25 -31.53 -16.48
C PRO A 97 -19.87 -31.69 -17.95
N ARG A 98 -20.76 -32.24 -18.79
CA ARG A 98 -20.52 -32.42 -20.22
C ARG A 98 -20.92 -31.19 -21.04
N VAL A 99 -21.87 -30.39 -20.55
CA VAL A 99 -22.37 -29.17 -21.22
C VAL A 99 -21.68 -27.91 -20.70
N LEU A 100 -21.33 -27.83 -19.41
CA LEU A 100 -20.63 -26.70 -18.80
C LEU A 100 -19.35 -26.28 -19.55
N PRO A 101 -18.45 -27.20 -19.97
CA PRO A 101 -17.24 -26.81 -20.70
C PRO A 101 -17.53 -26.15 -22.05
N GLY A 102 -18.67 -26.48 -22.67
CA GLY A 102 -19.12 -25.86 -23.93
C GLY A 102 -19.69 -24.46 -23.73
N LEU A 103 -20.32 -24.19 -22.58
CA LEU A 103 -20.85 -22.86 -22.23
C LEU A 103 -19.74 -21.88 -21.83
N PHE A 104 -18.62 -22.37 -21.31
CA PHE A 104 -17.47 -21.54 -20.95
C PHE A 104 -16.41 -21.39 -22.05
N LYS A 105 -16.59 -22.04 -23.21
CA LYS A 105 -15.75 -21.78 -24.39
C LYS A 105 -16.03 -20.36 -24.91
N GLY A 106 -15.13 -19.43 -24.57
CA GLY A 106 -15.21 -18.02 -24.97
C GLY A 106 -15.49 -17.05 -23.82
N THR A 107 -15.70 -17.53 -22.59
CA THR A 107 -15.72 -16.67 -21.40
C THR A 107 -14.35 -16.72 -20.73
N ASN A 108 -13.75 -15.56 -20.43
CA ASN A 108 -12.50 -15.41 -19.67
C ASN A 108 -12.69 -15.78 -18.17
N ILE A 109 -13.23 -16.96 -17.89
CA ILE A 109 -13.23 -17.53 -16.55
C ILE A 109 -11.94 -18.34 -16.48
N GLU A 110 -10.83 -17.64 -16.27
CA GLU A 110 -9.54 -18.25 -15.97
C GLU A 110 -9.68 -18.99 -14.64
N LEU A 111 -9.79 -20.31 -14.74
CA LEU A 111 -9.84 -21.24 -13.63
C LEU A 111 -8.49 -21.17 -12.89
N PHE A 112 -8.41 -20.37 -11.82
CA PHE A 112 -7.37 -20.39 -10.78
C PHE A 112 -5.94 -20.72 -11.24
N VAL A 113 -5.44 -20.07 -12.29
CA VAL A 113 -3.99 -20.07 -12.51
C VAL A 113 -3.40 -19.19 -11.41
N GLN A 114 -2.84 -19.81 -10.37
CA GLN A 114 -2.11 -19.08 -9.35
C GLN A 114 -1.01 -18.30 -10.08
N LYS A 115 -1.05 -16.97 -10.00
CA LYS A 115 -0.01 -16.11 -10.58
C LYS A 115 1.33 -16.59 -10.04
N GLN A 116 2.23 -17.03 -10.92
CA GLN A 116 3.58 -17.40 -10.52
C GLN A 116 4.26 -16.15 -9.96
N VAL A 117 4.56 -16.16 -8.65
CA VAL A 117 5.22 -15.05 -7.97
C VAL A 117 6.70 -15.11 -8.30
N ASN A 118 7.22 -14.09 -8.98
CA ASN A 118 8.64 -13.98 -9.28
C ASN A 118 9.30 -13.01 -8.28
N TYR A 119 9.93 -13.57 -7.25
CA TYR A 119 10.66 -12.83 -6.23
C TYR A 119 11.89 -12.15 -6.84
N VAL A 120 12.01 -10.84 -6.59
CA VAL A 120 13.16 -10.06 -7.07
C VAL A 120 14.31 -10.13 -6.06
N TYR A 121 14.00 -10.09 -4.76
CA TYR A 121 14.98 -10.02 -3.69
C TYR A 121 15.17 -11.40 -3.06
N THR A 122 15.79 -12.30 -3.81
CA THR A 122 16.04 -13.69 -3.38
C THR A 122 17.33 -13.87 -2.59
N ASP A 123 18.25 -12.92 -2.70
CA ASP A 123 19.53 -12.95 -2.00
C ASP A 123 19.35 -12.66 -0.50
N PRO A 124 19.92 -13.47 0.41
CA PRO A 124 19.88 -13.21 1.85
C PRO A 124 20.56 -11.90 2.28
N ASP A 125 21.28 -11.20 1.41
CA ASP A 125 21.93 -9.93 1.72
C ASP A 125 21.02 -8.71 1.56
N TYR A 126 19.84 -8.86 0.96
CA TYR A 126 18.90 -7.76 0.83
C TYR A 126 18.25 -7.37 2.17
N ARG A 127 18.08 -6.07 2.38
CA ARG A 127 17.42 -5.48 3.55
C ARG A 127 16.46 -4.38 3.11
N VAL A 128 15.44 -4.11 3.93
CA VAL A 128 14.50 -3.01 3.74
C VAL A 128 14.67 -1.95 4.82
N ILE A 129 14.70 -0.67 4.43
CA ILE A 129 14.81 0.46 5.35
C ILE A 129 13.50 0.72 6.10
N ILE A 130 13.58 0.90 7.43
CA ILE A 130 12.40 1.06 8.30
C ILE A 130 12.22 2.48 8.87
N LYS A 131 13.19 3.38 8.70
CA LYS A 131 13.11 4.77 9.14
C LYS A 131 12.69 5.68 7.96
N PRO A 132 12.03 6.84 8.21
CA PRO A 132 11.57 7.76 7.17
C PRO A 132 12.63 8.15 6.12
N ALA A 133 13.83 8.46 6.60
CA ALA A 133 15.02 8.72 5.82
C ALA A 133 16.25 8.44 6.70
N VAL A 134 17.28 7.82 6.12
CA VAL A 134 18.51 7.42 6.83
C VAL A 134 19.70 7.95 6.06
N SER A 135 20.62 8.61 6.75
CA SER A 135 21.86 9.07 6.12
C SER A 135 22.82 7.91 5.90
N VAL A 136 23.43 7.88 4.72
CA VAL A 136 24.49 6.95 4.34
C VAL A 136 25.80 7.73 4.40
N TYR A 137 26.74 7.23 5.21
CA TYR A 137 28.02 7.89 5.49
C TYR A 137 29.18 7.25 4.73
N GLN A 138 30.24 8.00 4.47
CA GLN A 138 31.43 7.47 3.80
C GLN A 138 32.23 6.53 4.70
N LEU A 139 32.26 6.80 6.00
CA LEU A 139 32.89 5.99 7.06
C LEU A 139 31.84 5.62 8.13
N PRO A 140 32.08 4.58 8.96
CA PRO A 140 31.18 4.17 10.04
C PRO A 140 31.23 5.15 11.24
N ASP A 141 30.89 6.41 10.98
CA ASP A 141 30.89 7.52 11.94
C ASP A 141 29.86 8.58 11.51
N VAL A 142 29.04 9.06 12.45
CA VAL A 142 28.06 10.13 12.22
C VAL A 142 28.69 11.47 11.81
N THR A 143 29.97 11.67 12.12
CA THR A 143 30.74 12.87 11.78
C THR A 143 31.40 12.79 10.40
N SER A 144 31.37 11.61 9.77
CA SER A 144 31.85 11.41 8.41
C SER A 144 30.98 12.15 7.40
N ASP A 145 31.56 12.45 6.23
CA ASP A 145 30.83 12.98 5.10
C ASP A 145 29.68 12.06 4.71
N ARG A 146 28.53 12.66 4.42
CA ARG A 146 27.35 11.95 3.94
C ARG A 146 27.51 11.72 2.44
N VAL A 147 27.26 10.49 2.01
CA VAL A 147 27.23 10.12 0.60
C VAL A 147 25.84 10.35 0.03
N THR A 148 24.80 9.96 0.77
CA THR A 148 23.39 10.12 0.37
C THR A 148 22.42 9.89 1.53
N GLN A 149 21.12 9.82 1.24
CA GLN A 149 20.11 9.25 2.12
C GLN A 149 19.34 8.13 1.43
N VAL A 150 18.90 7.13 2.19
CA VAL A 150 17.94 6.12 1.73
C VAL A 150 16.59 6.37 2.37
N LEU A 151 15.51 6.09 1.65
CA LEU A 151 14.14 6.37 2.05
C LEU A 151 13.49 5.16 2.70
N TYR A 152 12.37 5.40 3.38
CA TYR A 152 11.53 4.35 3.95
C TYR A 152 11.10 3.33 2.88
N ASN A 153 11.07 2.05 3.23
CA ASN A 153 10.72 0.95 2.33
C ASN A 153 11.59 0.83 1.07
N GLU A 154 12.80 1.43 1.09
CA GLU A 154 13.81 1.23 0.05
C GLU A 154 14.58 -0.07 0.30
N ALA A 155 14.82 -0.84 -0.75
CA ALA A 155 15.63 -2.06 -0.70
C ALA A 155 17.12 -1.70 -0.88
N VAL A 156 17.96 -2.26 -0.01
CA VAL A 156 19.42 -2.10 -0.04
C VAL A 156 20.09 -3.47 0.06
N THR A 157 21.34 -3.58 -0.37
CA THR A 157 22.13 -4.82 -0.26
C THR A 157 23.22 -4.62 0.80
N LEU A 158 23.36 -5.57 1.73
CA LEU A 158 24.51 -5.58 2.63
C LEU A 158 25.76 -5.99 1.86
N ILE A 159 26.89 -5.32 2.12
CA ILE A 159 28.20 -5.71 1.59
C ILE A 159 29.18 -6.03 2.73
N GLY A 160 28.93 -5.50 3.93
CA GLY A 160 29.73 -5.80 5.12
C GLY A 160 29.11 -6.92 5.93
N ASP A 161 29.94 -7.89 6.32
CA ASP A 161 29.51 -9.01 7.16
C ASP A 161 29.29 -8.61 8.63
N ASP A 162 30.04 -7.61 9.12
CA ASP A 162 30.05 -7.20 10.53
C ASP A 162 29.70 -5.72 10.70
N SER A 163 28.94 -5.43 11.77
CA SER A 163 28.69 -4.06 12.24
C SER A 163 29.95 -3.49 12.88
N VAL A 164 30.43 -2.37 12.36
CA VAL A 164 31.57 -1.61 12.88
C VAL A 164 31.02 -0.34 13.53
N ASN A 165 31.20 -0.19 14.84
CA ASN A 165 30.69 0.96 15.62
C ASN A 165 29.16 1.18 15.51
N GLY A 166 28.37 0.13 15.30
CA GLY A 166 26.92 0.25 15.09
C GLY A 166 26.54 0.61 13.65
N PHE A 167 27.49 0.58 12.73
CA PHE A 167 27.27 0.83 11.31
C PHE A 167 27.59 -0.39 10.47
N ILE A 168 26.81 -0.61 9.42
CA ILE A 168 27.05 -1.64 8.42
C ILE A 168 27.19 -1.02 7.04
N LYS A 169 28.04 -1.63 6.20
CA LYS A 169 28.23 -1.18 4.83
C LYS A 169 27.13 -1.74 3.92
N ILE A 170 26.50 -0.86 3.16
CA ILE A 170 25.43 -1.18 2.21
C ILE A 170 25.74 -0.69 0.80
N ARG A 171 25.02 -1.27 -0.17
CA ARG A 171 24.84 -0.76 -1.53
C ARG A 171 23.38 -0.38 -1.75
N THR A 172 23.12 0.81 -2.25
CA THR A 172 21.79 1.25 -2.67
C THR A 172 21.41 0.65 -4.04
N GLY A 173 20.13 0.68 -4.40
CA GLY A 173 19.65 0.12 -5.68
C GLY A 173 20.25 0.78 -6.93
N ASP A 174 20.72 2.02 -6.81
CA ASP A 174 21.46 2.77 -7.84
C ASP A 174 22.99 2.58 -7.77
N GLY A 175 23.49 1.71 -6.88
CA GLY A 175 24.88 1.26 -6.87
C GLY A 175 25.82 2.05 -5.96
N MET A 176 25.34 3.05 -5.22
CA MET A 176 26.20 3.78 -4.28
C MET A 176 26.47 2.96 -3.03
N GLU A 177 27.68 3.09 -2.49
CA GLU A 177 28.11 2.39 -1.29
C GLU A 177 28.35 3.35 -0.13
N GLY A 178 28.04 2.89 1.08
CA GLY A 178 28.40 3.59 2.31
C GLY A 178 27.88 2.91 3.55
N TYR A 179 27.97 3.58 4.68
CA TYR A 179 27.68 3.04 6.00
C TYR A 179 26.35 3.61 6.53
N ILE A 180 25.49 2.73 7.03
CA ILE A 180 24.24 3.10 7.72
C ILE A 180 24.19 2.49 9.11
N ASP A 181 23.41 3.11 9.99
CA ASP A 181 23.13 2.61 11.33
C ASP A 181 22.42 1.24 11.26
N ASP A 182 22.92 0.25 11.99
CA ASP A 182 22.50 -1.16 11.94
C ASP A 182 21.07 -1.41 12.46
N THR A 183 20.46 -0.44 13.13
CA THR A 183 19.06 -0.48 13.58
C THR A 183 18.07 0.06 12.54
N SER A 184 18.55 0.44 11.36
CA SER A 184 17.76 1.17 10.36
C SER A 184 17.08 0.31 9.30
N PHE A 185 17.24 -1.01 9.38
CA PHE A 185 16.72 -1.95 8.40
C PHE A 185 16.27 -3.27 9.02
N ILE A 186 15.58 -4.09 8.22
CA ILE A 186 15.14 -5.46 8.55
C ILE A 186 15.41 -6.39 7.37
N ASP A 187 15.33 -7.69 7.63
CA ASP A 187 15.51 -8.80 6.67
C ASP A 187 14.23 -9.17 5.89
N ASP A 188 13.05 -8.85 6.42
CA ASP A 188 11.79 -9.11 5.74
C ASP A 188 11.61 -8.21 4.49
N MET A 189 11.81 -8.82 3.32
CA MET A 189 11.65 -8.19 2.00
C MET A 189 10.20 -8.16 1.50
N SER A 190 9.23 -8.72 2.25
CA SER A 190 7.86 -8.89 1.77
C SER A 190 7.23 -7.57 1.29
N SER A 191 7.53 -6.45 1.95
CA SER A 191 6.96 -5.13 1.67
C SER A 191 7.41 -4.48 0.35
N VAL A 192 8.47 -4.99 -0.28
CA VAL A 192 9.04 -4.43 -1.52
C VAL A 192 8.88 -5.36 -2.73
N GLU A 193 8.35 -6.57 -2.53
CA GLU A 193 8.22 -7.58 -3.58
C GLU A 193 7.05 -7.28 -4.53
N PRO A 194 7.31 -6.94 -5.81
CA PRO A 194 6.27 -6.42 -6.71
C PRO A 194 5.12 -7.38 -7.00
N ASP A 195 5.39 -8.68 -7.04
CA ASP A 195 4.40 -9.68 -7.45
C ASP A 195 3.45 -10.12 -6.33
N LEU A 196 3.73 -9.75 -5.08
CA LEU A 196 2.85 -9.97 -3.93
C LEU A 196 1.69 -8.98 -3.87
N TYR A 197 1.74 -7.93 -4.69
CA TYR A 197 0.83 -6.80 -4.60
C TYR A 197 0.12 -6.50 -5.91
N LYS A 198 -0.98 -5.75 -5.78
CA LYS A 198 -1.76 -5.27 -6.92
C LYS A 198 -1.36 -3.86 -7.36
N TYR A 199 -0.98 -3.02 -6.41
CA TYR A 199 -0.68 -1.61 -6.65
C TYR A 199 0.73 -1.28 -6.17
N LYS A 200 1.45 -0.49 -6.96
CA LYS A 200 2.67 0.21 -6.56
C LYS A 200 2.35 1.70 -6.47
N LEU A 201 2.77 2.30 -5.36
CA LEU A 201 2.45 3.66 -4.98
C LEU A 201 3.75 4.44 -4.78
N VAL A 202 3.95 5.48 -5.57
CA VAL A 202 5.09 6.40 -5.41
C VAL A 202 4.59 7.71 -4.82
N ILE A 203 5.19 8.15 -3.71
CA ILE A 203 4.77 9.40 -3.05
C ILE A 203 5.27 10.60 -3.85
N SER A 204 4.35 11.44 -4.34
CA SER A 204 4.69 12.65 -5.12
C SER A 204 4.60 13.94 -4.31
N ASN A 205 3.89 13.93 -3.17
CA ASN A 205 3.92 15.04 -2.23
C ASN A 205 5.22 15.05 -1.41
N PRO A 206 5.61 16.17 -0.78
CA PRO A 206 6.83 16.26 0.03
C PRO A 206 6.92 15.20 1.14
N TYR A 207 5.77 14.86 1.73
CA TYR A 207 5.61 13.69 2.59
C TYR A 207 4.14 13.25 2.63
N LYS A 208 3.91 12.03 3.09
CA LYS A 208 2.59 11.49 3.44
C LYS A 208 2.65 10.79 4.79
N ASN A 209 1.56 10.90 5.52
CA ASN A 209 1.36 10.16 6.76
C ASN A 209 0.82 8.77 6.45
N ILE A 210 1.41 7.75 7.05
CA ILE A 210 0.91 6.39 7.07
C ILE A 210 0.20 6.19 8.41
N MET A 211 -1.07 5.78 8.37
CA MET A 211 -1.95 5.72 9.54
C MET A 211 -2.34 4.27 9.86
N THR A 212 -2.71 3.98 11.11
CA THR A 212 -3.20 2.64 11.51
C THR A 212 -4.56 2.26 10.90
N HIS A 213 -5.39 3.24 10.56
CA HIS A 213 -6.73 3.04 10.02
C HIS A 213 -7.02 4.05 8.91
N ALA A 214 -7.93 3.70 8.00
CA ALA A 214 -8.39 4.56 6.90
C ALA A 214 -8.99 5.89 7.38
N SER A 215 -9.67 5.89 8.52
CA SER A 215 -10.27 7.07 9.15
C SER A 215 -9.97 7.04 10.65
N ASN A 216 -9.66 8.21 11.23
CA ASN A 216 -9.33 8.39 12.65
C ASN A 216 -8.19 7.47 13.19
N GLY A 217 -7.26 7.06 12.32
CA GLY A 217 -6.09 6.30 12.72
C GLY A 217 -5.04 7.14 13.45
N THR A 218 -4.09 6.46 14.09
CA THR A 218 -2.88 7.08 14.66
C THR A 218 -1.76 7.03 13.63
N LEU A 219 -0.88 8.04 13.65
CA LEU A 219 0.30 8.10 12.79
C LEU A 219 1.25 6.94 13.13
N ILE A 220 1.56 6.09 12.15
CA ILE A 220 2.62 5.08 12.23
C ILE A 220 3.96 5.73 11.88
N THR A 221 4.04 6.30 10.68
CA THR A 221 5.27 6.93 10.18
C THR A 221 4.95 7.97 9.11
N LYS A 222 5.95 8.77 8.75
CA LYS A 222 5.91 9.68 7.61
C LYS A 222 6.78 9.11 6.51
N ALA A 223 6.23 8.92 5.33
CA ALA A 223 6.97 8.53 4.15
C ALA A 223 7.21 9.77 3.27
N MET A 224 8.46 9.95 2.84
CA MET A 224 8.90 11.15 2.12
C MET A 224 8.61 11.03 0.62
N MET A 225 8.70 12.14 -0.12
CA MET A 225 8.65 12.12 -1.59
C MET A 225 9.59 11.04 -2.16
N ASN A 226 9.17 10.39 -3.25
CA ASN A 226 9.87 9.29 -3.93
C ASN A 226 9.91 7.96 -3.16
N THR A 227 9.32 7.88 -1.96
CA THR A 227 9.12 6.58 -1.29
C THR A 227 8.17 5.70 -2.12
N THR A 228 8.56 4.45 -2.33
CA THR A 228 7.74 3.44 -3.03
C THR A 228 7.11 2.49 -2.02
N LEU A 229 5.80 2.34 -2.05
CA LEU A 229 5.02 1.44 -1.22
C LEU A 229 4.18 0.50 -2.10
N TYR A 230 3.86 -0.67 -1.59
CA TYR A 230 3.00 -1.62 -2.28
C TYR A 230 1.74 -1.92 -1.48
N GLY A 231 0.66 -2.25 -2.18
CA GLY A 231 -0.64 -2.46 -1.56
C GLY A 231 -1.59 -3.33 -2.36
N ASN A 232 -2.61 -3.84 -1.68
CA ASN A 232 -3.61 -4.76 -2.27
C ASN A 232 -5.03 -4.20 -2.30
N VAL A 233 -5.34 -3.24 -1.43
CA VAL A 233 -6.70 -2.73 -1.25
C VAL A 233 -6.74 -1.23 -1.48
N LYS A 234 -7.71 -0.80 -2.28
CA LYS A 234 -8.07 0.60 -2.53
C LYS A 234 -9.55 0.77 -2.19
N ARG A 235 -9.89 1.69 -1.29
CA ARG A 235 -11.26 2.02 -0.88
C ARG A 235 -11.40 3.51 -0.67
N ASP A 236 -12.45 4.15 -1.16
CA ASP A 236 -12.82 5.53 -0.80
C ASP A 236 -11.65 6.55 -0.83
N GLY A 237 -10.76 6.46 -1.82
CA GLY A 237 -9.60 7.37 -1.92
C GLY A 237 -8.50 7.11 -0.89
N VAL A 238 -8.46 5.94 -0.26
CA VAL A 238 -7.34 5.47 0.56
C VAL A 238 -6.81 4.12 0.05
N TYR A 239 -5.51 3.92 0.22
CA TYR A 239 -4.83 2.66 -0.04
C TYR A 239 -4.41 2.00 1.26
N GLN A 240 -4.54 0.69 1.31
CA GLN A 240 -3.89 -0.16 2.29
C GLN A 240 -2.52 -0.55 1.74
N VAL A 241 -1.47 -0.18 2.47
CA VAL A 241 -0.08 -0.43 2.10
C VAL A 241 0.57 -1.40 3.07
N ASN A 242 1.43 -2.26 2.56
CA ASN A 242 2.26 -3.12 3.39
C ASN A 242 3.53 -2.37 3.78
N LEU A 243 3.85 -2.45 5.07
CA LEU A 243 5.00 -1.81 5.68
C LEU A 243 6.11 -2.83 5.90
N PRO A 244 7.38 -2.39 5.97
CA PRO A 244 8.47 -3.23 6.42
C PRO A 244 8.12 -3.91 7.76
N GLY A 245 8.31 -5.22 7.84
CA GLY A 245 8.06 -6.03 9.03
C GLY A 245 6.70 -6.71 9.04
N GLY A 246 5.96 -6.64 7.92
CA GLY A 246 4.68 -7.32 7.73
C GLY A 246 3.46 -6.54 8.26
N ASP A 247 3.68 -5.37 8.87
CA ASP A 247 2.60 -4.50 9.31
C ASP A 247 1.84 -3.88 8.12
N ILE A 248 0.64 -3.38 8.41
CA ILE A 248 -0.22 -2.76 7.41
C ILE A 248 -0.53 -1.32 7.83
N GLY A 249 -0.44 -0.40 6.85
CA GLY A 249 -0.77 1.00 7.01
C GLY A 249 -1.83 1.48 6.01
N TRP A 250 -2.34 2.68 6.26
CA TRP A 250 -3.30 3.36 5.39
C TRP A 250 -2.75 4.72 4.95
N ILE A 251 -2.87 5.00 3.66
CA ILE A 251 -2.42 6.24 3.03
C ILE A 251 -3.51 6.81 2.11
N GLY A 252 -3.78 8.11 2.20
CA GLY A 252 -4.74 8.77 1.29
C GLY A 252 -4.19 8.89 -0.14
N SER A 253 -5.06 8.80 -1.14
CA SER A 253 -4.70 8.77 -2.56
C SER A 253 -4.16 10.08 -3.13
N SER A 254 -4.42 11.21 -2.48
CA SER A 254 -3.88 12.50 -2.90
C SER A 254 -2.36 12.56 -2.72
N GLY A 255 -1.63 13.02 -3.73
CA GLY A 255 -0.16 13.12 -3.65
C GLY A 255 0.56 11.77 -3.68
N VAL A 256 -0.05 10.77 -4.31
CA VAL A 256 0.51 9.45 -4.58
C VAL A 256 0.24 9.12 -6.04
N ILE A 257 1.25 8.59 -6.73
CA ILE A 257 1.16 8.11 -8.11
C ILE A 257 0.94 6.59 -8.03
N GLU A 258 -0.19 6.12 -8.56
CA GLU A 258 -0.47 4.69 -8.72
C GLU A 258 0.09 4.23 -10.08
N ILE A 259 0.95 3.23 -10.05
CA ILE A 259 1.53 2.60 -11.25
C ILE A 259 1.45 1.07 -11.14
N GLY A 260 1.60 0.37 -12.25
CA GLY A 260 1.71 -1.09 -12.24
C GLY A 260 2.93 -1.53 -11.43
N THR A 261 2.87 -2.72 -10.84
CA THR A 261 3.88 -3.14 -9.85
C THR A 261 5.29 -3.25 -10.42
N ARG A 262 5.42 -3.49 -11.72
CA ARG A 262 6.68 -3.54 -12.45
C ARG A 262 6.91 -2.34 -13.38
N ASP A 263 5.96 -1.41 -13.41
CA ASP A 263 6.02 -0.26 -14.29
C ASP A 263 6.88 0.85 -13.66
N LYS A 264 7.41 1.70 -14.54
CA LYS A 264 8.08 2.95 -14.18
C LYS A 264 7.06 4.09 -14.17
N THR A 265 7.40 5.17 -13.48
CA THR A 265 6.62 6.41 -13.53
C THR A 265 6.68 6.97 -14.95
N ASP A 266 5.54 7.37 -15.49
CA ASP A 266 5.47 8.02 -16.81
C ASP A 266 6.19 9.37 -16.79
N ILE A 267 6.87 9.69 -17.89
CA ILE A 267 7.52 11.00 -18.06
C ILE A 267 6.43 12.06 -18.21
N VAL A 268 6.49 13.07 -17.36
CA VAL A 268 5.62 14.25 -17.41
C VAL A 268 6.41 15.48 -17.83
N SER A 269 5.72 16.59 -18.13
CA SER A 269 6.40 17.79 -18.62
C SER A 269 7.24 18.50 -17.56
N SER A 270 8.17 19.35 -18.01
CA SER A 270 9.09 20.13 -17.17
C SER A 270 8.36 20.95 -16.10
N ARG A 271 7.14 21.38 -16.38
CA ARG A 271 6.28 22.14 -15.46
C ARG A 271 6.02 21.39 -14.16
N TYR A 272 5.75 20.10 -14.23
CA TYR A 272 5.49 19.29 -13.04
C TYR A 272 6.75 19.09 -12.21
N PHE A 273 7.89 18.86 -12.87
CA PHE A 273 9.19 18.82 -12.22
C PHE A 273 9.51 20.12 -11.47
N VAL A 274 9.37 21.27 -12.13
CA VAL A 274 9.57 22.58 -11.47
C VAL A 274 8.60 22.76 -10.32
N SER A 275 7.33 22.37 -10.47
CA SER A 275 6.37 22.41 -9.36
C SER A 275 6.80 21.54 -8.17
N SER A 276 7.35 20.34 -8.40
CA SER A 276 7.90 19.49 -7.34
C SER A 276 9.09 20.16 -6.64
N VAL A 277 10.03 20.73 -7.41
CA VAL A 277 11.20 21.45 -6.87
C VAL A 277 10.77 22.63 -6.00
N LEU A 278 9.76 23.39 -6.43
CA LEU A 278 9.26 24.55 -5.68
C LEU A 278 8.71 24.18 -4.30
N THR A 279 8.28 22.94 -4.07
CA THR A 279 7.83 22.49 -2.74
C THR A 279 8.94 22.48 -1.69
N PHE A 280 10.21 22.43 -2.12
CA PHE A 280 11.38 22.41 -1.25
C PHE A 280 11.93 23.79 -0.92
N VAL A 281 11.38 24.88 -1.47
CA VAL A 281 11.86 26.24 -1.20
C VAL A 281 11.81 26.53 0.31
N ASN A 282 12.91 27.08 0.83
CA ASN A 282 13.18 27.32 2.25
C ASN A 282 13.41 26.08 3.12
N SER A 283 13.57 24.89 2.54
CA SER A 283 14.03 23.72 3.30
C SER A 283 15.44 23.94 3.85
N MET A 284 15.73 23.31 5.00
CA MET A 284 17.07 23.31 5.57
C MET A 284 18.02 22.62 4.60
N TYR A 285 19.17 23.24 4.36
CA TYR A 285 20.20 22.62 3.56
C TYR A 285 20.90 21.52 4.35
N LEU A 286 21.03 20.36 3.73
CA LEU A 286 21.82 19.23 4.23
C LEU A 286 22.56 18.63 3.05
N ASP A 287 23.88 18.50 3.15
CA ASP A 287 24.70 17.87 2.10
C ASP A 287 24.13 16.48 1.77
N ASP A 288 23.89 16.21 0.49
CA ASP A 288 23.28 14.98 -0.05
C ASP A 288 21.95 14.55 0.60
N GLY A 289 21.21 15.52 1.17
CA GLY A 289 19.87 15.32 1.71
C GLY A 289 18.81 15.20 0.61
N LEU A 290 17.81 14.34 0.83
CA LEU A 290 16.75 14.01 -0.14
C LEU A 290 15.35 14.48 0.29
N THR A 291 15.21 15.13 1.45
CA THR A 291 13.89 15.35 2.08
C THR A 291 13.67 16.80 2.51
N MET A 292 12.43 17.17 2.83
CA MET A 292 12.11 18.50 3.39
C MET A 292 12.82 18.81 4.71
N GLN A 293 13.25 17.78 5.44
CA GLN A 293 13.93 17.93 6.73
C GLN A 293 15.43 18.22 6.57
N GLY A 294 15.97 17.95 5.40
CA GLY A 294 17.36 18.19 5.04
C GLY A 294 17.52 17.90 3.56
N ALA A 295 17.75 18.95 2.78
CA ALA A 295 17.68 18.89 1.33
C ALA A 295 18.96 19.44 0.69
N SER A 296 19.42 18.76 -0.35
CA SER A 296 20.49 19.20 -1.24
C SER A 296 19.91 19.49 -2.63
N VAL A 297 20.61 20.27 -3.46
CA VAL A 297 20.10 20.61 -4.80
C VAL A 297 20.10 19.37 -5.70
N ASN A 298 21.18 18.57 -5.66
CA ASN A 298 21.29 17.31 -6.39
C ASN A 298 20.30 16.25 -5.90
N GLY A 299 20.11 16.15 -4.57
CA GLY A 299 19.15 15.24 -3.97
C GLY A 299 17.70 15.61 -4.31
N ILE A 300 17.37 16.90 -4.32
CA ILE A 300 16.06 17.38 -4.79
C ILE A 300 15.89 17.10 -6.28
N ALA A 301 16.90 17.36 -7.11
CA ALA A 301 16.84 17.03 -8.53
C ALA A 301 16.57 15.53 -8.73
N TYR A 302 17.23 14.66 -7.96
CA TYR A 302 17.01 13.22 -7.97
C TYR A 302 15.56 12.82 -7.62
N VAL A 303 15.06 13.23 -6.44
CA VAL A 303 13.71 12.82 -6.00
C VAL A 303 12.62 13.42 -6.87
N CYS A 304 12.76 14.68 -7.26
CA CYS A 304 11.78 15.36 -8.13
C CYS A 304 11.80 14.74 -9.53
N SER A 305 12.97 14.41 -10.10
CA SER A 305 13.01 13.77 -11.42
C SER A 305 12.38 12.37 -11.38
N SER A 306 12.66 11.59 -10.34
CA SER A 306 12.14 10.23 -10.17
C SER A 306 10.61 10.19 -10.11
N VAL A 307 9.98 11.10 -9.37
CA VAL A 307 8.50 11.19 -9.32
C VAL A 307 7.88 11.79 -10.58
N ASN A 308 8.69 12.37 -11.47
CA ASN A 308 8.28 12.92 -12.77
C ASN A 308 8.75 12.04 -13.94
N GLY A 309 9.16 10.79 -13.68
CA GLY A 309 9.46 9.77 -14.70
C GLY A 309 10.88 9.78 -15.25
N ILE A 310 11.77 10.64 -14.74
CA ILE A 310 13.17 10.71 -15.17
C ILE A 310 14.09 10.10 -14.12
N GLU A 311 14.81 9.06 -14.49
CA GLU A 311 15.83 8.43 -13.65
C GLU A 311 17.12 9.24 -13.71
N LEU A 312 17.37 10.04 -12.66
CA LEU A 312 18.65 10.69 -12.44
C LEU A 312 19.48 9.90 -11.41
N PRO A 313 20.82 9.92 -11.53
CA PRO A 313 21.71 9.51 -10.46
C PRO A 313 21.68 10.54 -9.32
N ARG A 314 22.18 10.19 -8.13
CA ARG A 314 22.18 11.12 -6.98
C ARG A 314 23.36 12.09 -6.96
N SER A 315 24.46 11.76 -7.63
CA SER A 315 25.67 12.60 -7.66
C SER A 315 25.57 13.73 -8.69
N MET A 316 26.13 14.90 -8.37
CA MET A 316 26.18 16.03 -9.31
C MET A 316 27.00 15.68 -10.56
N GLU A 317 28.10 14.96 -10.38
CA GLU A 317 29.04 14.60 -11.44
C GLU A 317 28.43 13.68 -12.48
N GLU A 318 27.54 12.76 -12.07
CA GLU A 318 26.83 11.88 -12.99
C GLU A 318 25.64 12.60 -13.61
N GLN A 319 24.89 13.40 -12.83
CA GLN A 319 23.80 14.23 -13.38
C GLN A 319 24.32 15.18 -14.47
N ALA A 320 25.52 15.73 -14.32
CA ALA A 320 26.15 16.62 -15.29
C ALA A 320 26.61 15.93 -16.59
N LYS A 321 26.54 14.59 -16.68
CA LYS A 321 26.89 13.82 -17.88
C LYS A 321 25.66 13.29 -18.64
N LEU A 322 24.48 13.45 -18.07
CA LEU A 322 23.23 12.96 -18.63
C LEU A 322 22.39 14.09 -19.24
N GLY A 323 21.38 13.71 -20.02
CA GLY A 323 20.49 14.66 -20.69
C GLY A 323 21.14 15.34 -21.90
N THR A 324 20.42 16.30 -22.46
CA THR A 324 20.88 17.09 -23.61
C THR A 324 21.68 18.29 -23.12
N GLU A 325 22.89 18.48 -23.64
CA GLU A 325 23.67 19.68 -23.37
C GLU A 325 23.05 20.90 -24.04
N ILE A 326 22.84 21.98 -23.28
CA ILE A 326 22.41 23.25 -23.84
C ILE A 326 23.65 24.10 -24.16
N PRO A 327 23.87 24.49 -25.43
CA PRO A 327 25.02 25.29 -25.80
C PRO A 327 24.94 26.67 -25.14
N MET A 328 26.06 27.09 -24.56
CA MET A 328 26.20 28.43 -23.98
C MET A 328 26.48 29.43 -25.09
N GLU A 329 25.47 30.22 -25.44
CA GLU A 329 25.58 31.29 -26.44
C GLU A 329 25.76 32.64 -25.76
N TYR A 330 26.60 33.49 -26.35
CA TYR A 330 26.92 34.82 -25.82
C TYR A 330 26.51 35.90 -26.81
N ASP A 331 25.94 36.98 -26.29
CA ASP A 331 25.61 38.19 -27.05
C ASP A 331 26.89 38.77 -27.68
N ALA A 332 26.88 38.94 -29.00
CA ALA A 332 28.02 39.44 -29.77
C ALA A 332 28.47 40.86 -29.35
N VAL A 333 27.56 41.66 -28.81
CA VAL A 333 27.80 43.06 -28.41
C VAL A 333 28.27 43.12 -26.96
N ASN A 334 27.49 42.55 -26.04
CA ASN A 334 27.72 42.71 -24.61
C ASN A 334 28.60 41.61 -24.01
N ARG A 335 28.88 40.53 -24.76
CA ARG A 335 29.55 39.30 -24.29
C ARG A 335 28.89 38.64 -23.07
N ASN A 336 27.62 38.94 -22.84
CA ASN A 336 26.83 38.34 -21.78
C ASN A 336 26.21 37.03 -22.28
N LEU A 337 26.07 36.04 -21.40
CA LEU A 337 25.37 34.79 -21.72
C LEU A 337 23.90 35.07 -22.06
N ILE A 338 23.40 34.47 -23.13
CA ILE A 338 21.98 34.51 -23.53
C ILE A 338 21.21 33.56 -22.60
N VAL A 339 20.65 34.11 -21.53
CA VAL A 339 19.96 33.36 -20.47
C VAL A 339 18.66 32.71 -20.98
N GLU A 340 18.09 33.24 -22.06
CA GLU A 340 16.83 32.77 -22.68
C GLU A 340 16.91 31.31 -23.16
N ASN A 341 18.11 30.79 -23.43
CA ASN A 341 18.31 29.39 -23.81
C ASN A 341 18.18 28.42 -22.62
N ILE A 342 18.30 28.92 -21.38
CA ILE A 342 18.16 28.14 -20.15
C ILE A 342 16.68 28.16 -19.74
N LEU A 343 16.00 27.04 -19.97
CA LEU A 343 14.57 26.91 -19.76
C LEU A 343 14.25 26.35 -18.37
N PRO A 344 13.02 26.59 -17.86
CA PRO A 344 12.56 25.96 -16.62
C PRO A 344 12.68 24.44 -16.68
N GLY A 345 13.28 23.85 -15.64
CA GLY A 345 13.58 22.43 -15.54
C GLY A 345 15.02 22.06 -15.91
N ASP A 346 15.80 22.97 -16.50
CA ASP A 346 17.21 22.73 -16.79
C ASP A 346 18.05 22.68 -15.50
N LEU A 347 19.01 21.74 -15.46
CA LEU A 347 20.00 21.64 -14.40
C LEU A 347 21.25 22.42 -14.79
N VAL A 348 21.71 23.30 -13.91
CA VAL A 348 22.87 24.17 -14.12
C VAL A 348 23.97 23.78 -13.16
N PHE A 349 25.14 23.44 -13.70
CA PHE A 349 26.30 23.02 -12.92
C PHE A 349 27.33 24.13 -12.87
N LEU A 350 27.80 24.42 -11.65
CA LEU A 350 28.58 25.61 -11.34
C LEU A 350 29.93 25.24 -10.73
N ARG A 351 30.95 26.00 -11.08
CA ARG A 351 32.27 26.00 -10.41
C ARG A 351 32.21 26.76 -9.09
N GLY A 352 33.19 26.50 -8.22
CA GLY A 352 33.33 27.19 -6.95
C GLY A 352 33.56 28.69 -7.15
N VAL A 353 33.14 29.51 -6.18
CA VAL A 353 33.30 30.98 -6.25
C VAL A 353 34.77 31.40 -6.40
N ASN A 354 35.68 30.64 -5.81
CA ASN A 354 37.12 30.92 -5.80
C ASN A 354 37.92 30.06 -6.80
N ASP A 355 37.23 29.24 -7.60
CA ASP A 355 37.90 28.38 -8.57
C ASP A 355 38.34 29.19 -9.81
N SER A 356 39.41 28.74 -10.46
CA SER A 356 39.87 29.36 -11.70
C SER A 356 38.84 29.22 -12.82
N GLU A 357 38.86 30.14 -13.79
CA GLU A 357 38.00 30.07 -14.98
C GLU A 357 38.29 28.87 -15.90
N GLN A 358 39.33 28.09 -15.61
CA GLN A 358 39.67 26.87 -16.33
C GLN A 358 39.27 25.61 -15.54
N SER A 359 38.80 25.75 -14.29
CA SER A 359 38.40 24.61 -13.47
C SER A 359 37.14 23.94 -14.02
N THR A 360 37.23 22.66 -14.34
CA THR A 360 36.06 21.83 -14.73
C THR A 360 35.43 21.13 -13.52
N LYS A 361 35.87 21.45 -12.30
CA LYS A 361 35.33 20.86 -11.08
C LYS A 361 33.96 21.45 -10.78
N ILE A 362 32.95 20.58 -10.72
CA ILE A 362 31.61 20.95 -10.27
C ILE A 362 31.66 21.09 -8.75
N ALA A 363 31.23 22.25 -8.25
CA ALA A 363 31.21 22.55 -6.81
C ALA A 363 29.81 22.90 -6.32
N GLU A 364 28.97 23.44 -7.20
CA GLU A 364 27.60 23.84 -6.90
C GLU A 364 26.68 23.44 -8.04
N MET A 365 25.39 23.32 -7.72
CA MET A 365 24.33 23.02 -8.67
C MET A 365 23.16 23.96 -8.44
N ALA A 366 22.43 24.27 -9.50
CA ALA A 366 21.17 25.01 -9.48
C ALA A 366 20.16 24.37 -10.42
N ILE A 367 18.87 24.58 -10.14
CA ILE A 367 17.77 24.17 -11.02
C ILE A 367 17.07 25.43 -11.53
N CYS A 368 16.94 25.58 -12.85
CA CYS A 368 16.20 26.69 -13.42
C CYS A 368 14.69 26.51 -13.15
N THR A 369 14.06 27.47 -12.48
CA THR A 369 12.61 27.42 -12.19
C THR A 369 11.81 28.40 -13.04
N ASP A 370 12.45 29.48 -13.46
CA ASP A 370 11.93 30.48 -14.39
C ASP A 370 13.14 31.16 -15.07
N THR A 371 12.91 31.91 -16.13
CA THR A 371 13.98 32.64 -16.85
C THR A 371 14.76 33.53 -15.89
N GLY A 372 16.05 33.23 -15.70
CA GLY A 372 16.93 33.95 -14.76
C GLY A 372 16.64 33.70 -13.28
N THR A 373 15.76 32.75 -12.93
CA THR A 373 15.46 32.37 -11.54
C THR A 373 15.86 30.92 -11.27
N PHE A 374 16.68 30.74 -10.25
CA PHE A 374 17.32 29.47 -9.94
C PHE A 374 17.03 29.03 -8.52
N PHE A 375 16.63 27.78 -8.39
CA PHE A 375 16.61 27.06 -7.11
C PHE A 375 18.03 26.59 -6.79
N MET A 376 18.60 27.12 -5.72
CA MET A 376 19.98 26.81 -5.32
C MET A 376 20.21 27.03 -3.83
N ILE A 377 21.38 26.62 -3.35
CA ILE A 377 21.80 26.86 -1.98
C ILE A 377 21.95 28.37 -1.67
N SER A 378 21.53 28.78 -0.47
CA SER A 378 21.73 30.15 0.02
C SER A 378 23.22 30.44 0.25
N PRO A 379 23.69 31.70 0.17
CA PRO A 379 25.11 32.02 0.39
C PRO A 379 25.60 31.64 1.80
N ALA A 380 24.69 31.64 2.78
CA ALA A 380 24.96 31.20 4.15
C ALA A 380 25.02 29.67 4.29
N ARG A 381 24.71 28.90 3.23
CA ARG A 381 24.67 27.42 3.20
C ARG A 381 23.73 26.78 4.22
N THR A 382 22.68 27.49 4.63
CA THR A 382 21.71 27.01 5.64
C THR A 382 20.41 26.51 5.06
N THR A 383 20.05 26.97 3.87
CA THR A 383 18.74 26.75 3.25
C THR A 383 18.86 26.72 1.75
N VAL A 384 17.94 26.04 1.08
CA VAL A 384 17.74 26.10 -0.37
C VAL A 384 16.68 27.16 -0.70
N ARG A 385 16.95 28.03 -1.68
CA ARG A 385 16.11 29.20 -1.99
C ARG A 385 16.08 29.47 -3.49
N LEU A 386 15.07 30.22 -3.90
CA LEU A 386 15.05 30.86 -5.22
C LEU A 386 15.94 32.10 -5.21
N LYS A 387 16.76 32.24 -6.24
CA LYS A 387 17.53 33.46 -6.51
C LYS A 387 17.31 33.90 -7.93
N GLN A 388 17.09 35.19 -8.10
CA GLN A 388 16.97 35.82 -9.41
C GLN A 388 18.28 36.50 -9.77
N TYR A 389 18.75 36.28 -11.00
CA TYR A 389 19.94 36.88 -11.55
C TYR A 389 19.62 37.61 -12.86
N GLY A 390 19.85 38.93 -12.89
CA GLY A 390 19.73 39.71 -14.12
C GLY A 390 20.88 39.44 -15.09
N SER A 391 20.68 39.78 -16.36
CA SER A 391 21.67 39.61 -17.43
C SER A 391 23.02 40.26 -17.05
N GLY A 392 24.14 39.57 -17.31
CA GLY A 392 25.49 40.04 -16.99
C GLY A 392 25.94 39.84 -15.54
N ASN A 393 25.17 39.13 -14.71
CA ASN A 393 25.59 38.77 -13.36
C ASN A 393 26.78 37.78 -13.37
N SER A 394 27.72 37.92 -12.43
CA SER A 394 28.89 37.04 -12.30
C SER A 394 28.54 35.57 -12.03
N PHE A 395 27.32 35.28 -11.60
CA PHE A 395 26.77 33.92 -11.53
C PHE A 395 26.94 33.16 -12.85
N TYR A 396 26.65 33.79 -14.00
CA TYR A 396 26.68 33.13 -15.29
C TYR A 396 28.10 32.72 -15.73
N ASN A 397 29.13 33.45 -15.28
CA ASN A 397 30.54 33.12 -15.57
C ASN A 397 31.00 31.85 -14.84
N ARG A 398 30.22 31.39 -13.85
CA ARG A 398 30.50 30.17 -13.10
C ARG A 398 29.82 28.95 -13.69
N ILE A 399 29.01 29.09 -14.73
CA ILE A 399 28.34 27.94 -15.35
C ILE A 399 29.38 27.13 -16.13
N ILE A 400 29.43 25.83 -15.83
CA ILE A 400 30.29 24.87 -16.54
C ILE A 400 29.49 24.24 -17.69
N THR A 401 28.29 23.75 -17.38
CA THR A 401 27.40 23.10 -18.34
C THR A 401 25.95 23.21 -17.86
N VAL A 402 25.02 23.10 -18.80
CA VAL A 402 23.58 23.09 -18.57
C VAL A 402 23.01 21.84 -19.21
N ARG A 403 22.22 21.08 -18.45
CA ARG A 403 21.63 19.80 -18.89
C ARG A 403 20.11 19.88 -18.88
N ARG A 404 19.50 19.50 -19.99
CA ARG A 404 18.05 19.40 -20.18
C ARG A 404 17.61 17.95 -20.22
N PHE A 405 16.59 17.63 -19.43
CA PHE A 405 16.05 16.27 -19.29
C PHE A 405 14.61 16.15 -19.79
N PHE A 406 13.86 17.24 -19.73
CA PHE A 406 12.49 17.31 -20.23
C PHE A 406 12.50 17.91 -21.63
N GLU A 407 11.64 17.41 -22.52
CA GLU A 407 11.40 18.06 -23.81
C GLU A 407 10.86 19.48 -23.58
N ALA A 408 11.21 20.41 -24.48
CA ALA A 408 10.67 21.75 -24.42
C ALA A 408 9.20 21.72 -24.88
N ASP A 409 8.28 22.08 -23.99
CA ASP A 409 6.85 22.22 -24.29
C ASP A 409 6.58 23.34 -25.32
#